data_AF-A0A522X1S9-F1
#
_entry.id   AF-A0A522X1S9-F1
#
_cell.length_a   1.000
_cell.length_b   1.000
_cell.length_c   1.000
_cell.angle_alpha   90.00
_cell.angle_beta   90.00
_cell.angle_gamma   90.00
#
_symmetry.space_group_name_H-M   'P 1'
#
loop_
_entity.id
_entity.type
_entity.pdbx_description
1 polymer ?
#
loop_
_entity_poly.entity_id
_entity_poly.type
_entity_poly.pdbx_seq_one_letter_code
_entity_poly.pdbx_strand_id
1 'polypeptide(L)'
;MNIRSPAWKWFGLGCVVSVVLSALATFALVGQKLSTIGADPAMAPPPIAVAASVLMTFFSLLIPAVALCGVVIVIVDGYTRKAG
;
A
#
# COMPACT_ATOMS: atom_id res chain seq x y z
N MET A 1 -9.09 -12.26 -29.48
CA MET A 1 -8.21 -11.54 -28.53
C MET A 1 -9.01 -11.22 -27.27
N ASN A 2 -9.28 -12.23 -26.44
CA ASN A 2 -10.04 -12.07 -25.18
C ASN A 2 -9.30 -12.86 -24.11
N ILE A 3 -8.29 -12.23 -23.49
CA ILE A 3 -7.47 -12.87 -22.45
C ILE A 3 -7.24 -11.85 -21.34
N ARG A 4 -8.30 -11.40 -20.67
CA ARG A 4 -8.13 -11.03 -19.27
C ARG A 4 -8.34 -12.31 -18.48
N SER A 5 -7.27 -13.09 -18.34
CA SER A 5 -7.27 -14.28 -17.49
C SER A 5 -7.81 -13.89 -16.11
N PRO A 6 -8.51 -14.79 -15.39
CA PRO A 6 -9.05 -14.50 -14.06
C PRO A 6 -8.03 -13.86 -13.12
N ALA A 7 -6.74 -14.18 -13.28
CA ALA A 7 -5.62 -13.62 -12.53
C ALA A 7 -5.58 -12.08 -12.58
N TRP A 8 -5.87 -11.45 -13.72
CA TRP A 8 -5.88 -9.98 -13.85
C TRP A 8 -7.02 -9.30 -13.07
N LYS A 9 -8.13 -9.99 -12.82
CA LYS A 9 -9.19 -9.47 -11.94
C LYS A 9 -8.73 -9.47 -10.47
N TRP A 10 -8.06 -10.55 -10.06
CA TRP A 10 -7.45 -10.65 -8.73
C TRP A 10 -6.32 -9.62 -8.53
N PHE A 11 -5.62 -9.20 -9.60
CA PHE A 11 -4.66 -8.09 -9.54
C PHE A 11 -5.31 -6.79 -9.09
N GLY A 12 -6.41 -6.41 -9.74
CA GLY A 12 -7.12 -5.18 -9.42
C GLY A 12 -7.55 -5.17 -7.96
N LEU A 13 -8.08 -6.29 -7.46
CA LEU A 13 -8.46 -6.44 -6.05
C LEU A 13 -7.25 -6.33 -5.12
N GLY A 14 -6.15 -7.04 -5.41
CA GLY A 14 -4.92 -7.01 -4.60
C GLY A 14 -4.30 -5.61 -4.52
N CYS A 15 -4.32 -4.85 -5.62
CA CYS A 15 -3.89 -3.45 -5.65
C CYS A 15 -4.78 -2.56 -4.76
N VAL A 16 -6.11 -2.69 -4.86
CA VAL A 16 -7.04 -1.93 -4.01
C VAL A 16 -6.81 -2.25 -2.54
N VAL A 17 -6.67 -3.52 -2.17
CA VAL A 17 -6.40 -3.95 -0.79
C VAL A 17 -5.06 -3.37 -0.29
N SER A 18 -4.02 -3.40 -1.14
CA SER A 18 -2.70 -2.83 -0.79
C SER A 18 -2.76 -1.33 -0.53
N VAL A 19 -3.53 -0.58 -1.32
CA VAL A 19 -3.79 0.85 -1.12
C VAL A 19 -4.52 1.09 0.21
N VAL A 20 -5.59 0.34 0.48
CA VAL A 20 -6.38 0.47 1.70
C VAL A 20 -5.54 0.18 2.95
N LEU A 21 -4.76 -0.90 2.94
CA LEU A 21 -3.88 -1.25 4.06
C LEU A 21 -2.81 -0.19 4.31
N SER A 22 -2.18 0.31 3.23
CA SER A 22 -1.17 1.37 3.33
C SER A 22 -1.79 2.67 3.88
N ALA A 23 -3.01 3.01 3.46
CA ALA A 23 -3.74 4.18 3.96
C ALA A 23 -4.08 4.05 5.45
N LEU A 24 -4.56 2.88 5.89
CA LEU A 24 -4.89 2.62 7.30
C LEU A 24 -3.65 2.69 8.20
N ALA A 25 -2.53 2.08 7.80
CA ALA A 25 -1.27 2.13 8.54
C ALA A 25 -0.76 3.58 8.67
N THR A 26 -0.88 4.35 7.59
CA THR A 26 -0.50 5.76 7.55
C THR A 26 -1.40 6.60 8.45
N PHE A 27 -2.71 6.37 8.45
CA PHE A 27 -3.68 7.05 9.31
C PHE A 27 -3.40 6.81 10.80
N ALA A 28 -3.07 5.56 11.17
CA ALA A 28 -2.72 5.23 12.56
C ALA A 28 -1.47 6.00 13.04
N LEU A 29 -0.44 6.12 12.19
CA LEU A 29 0.77 6.89 12.49
C LEU A 29 0.49 8.39 12.62
N VAL A 30 -0.30 8.97 11.71
CA VAL A 30 -0.72 10.37 11.81
C VAL A 30 -1.49 10.61 13.10
N GLY A 31 -2.43 9.72 13.43
CA GLY A 31 -3.22 9.81 14.65
C GLY A 31 -2.36 9.85 15.91
N GLN A 32 -1.33 9.00 16.00
CA GLN A 32 -0.37 9.02 17.12
C GLN A 32 0.45 10.32 17.19
N LYS A 33 0.87 10.86 16.04
CA LYS A 33 1.64 12.12 16.01
C LYS A 33 0.77 13.30 16.42
N LEU A 34 -0.48 13.35 15.96
CA LEU A 34 -1.45 14.40 16.32
C LEU A 34 -1.84 14.32 17.80
N SER A 35 -2.02 13.13 18.38
CA SER A 35 -2.33 13.01 19.81
C SER A 35 -1.18 13.51 20.70
N THR A 36 0.07 13.30 20.26
CA THR A 36 1.26 13.82 20.96
C THR A 36 1.29 15.35 20.95
N ILE A 37 0.95 15.97 19.81
CA ILE A 37 0.84 17.44 19.67
C ILE A 37 -0.28 18.00 20.56
N GLY A 38 -1.42 17.29 20.64
CA GLY A 38 -2.53 17.68 21.50
C GLY A 38 -2.19 17.64 22.99
N ALA A 39 -1.24 16.79 23.40
CA ALA A 39 -0.77 16.69 24.77
C ALA A 39 0.32 17.73 25.12
N ASP A 40 1.20 18.06 24.17
CA ASP A 40 2.24 19.08 24.35
C ASP A 40 2.55 19.82 23.03
N PRO A 41 1.93 20.98 22.78
CA PRO A 41 2.10 21.72 21.53
C PRO A 41 3.49 22.35 21.37
N ALA A 42 4.28 22.49 22.44
CA ALA A 42 5.64 23.02 22.37
C ALA A 42 6.62 22.01 21.76
N MET A 43 6.28 20.71 21.78
CA MET A 43 7.08 19.64 21.17
C MET A 43 6.58 19.23 19.77
N ALA A 44 5.67 20.00 19.17
CA ALA A 44 5.10 19.66 17.88
C ALA A 44 6.19 19.56 16.80
N PRO A 45 6.38 18.39 16.16
CA PRO A 45 7.34 18.27 15.07
C PRO A 45 6.90 19.16 13.90
N PRO A 46 7.85 19.72 13.13
CA PRO A 46 7.54 20.59 12.01
C PRO A 46 6.61 19.86 11.02
N PRO A 47 5.55 20.51 10.49
CA PRO A 47 4.55 19.87 9.63
C PRO A 47 5.14 19.15 8.41
N ILE A 48 6.26 19.66 7.88
CA ILE A 48 7.01 19.05 6.78
C ILE A 48 7.59 17.67 7.16
N ALA A 49 8.11 17.52 8.37
CA ALA A 49 8.66 16.24 8.83
C ALA A 49 7.55 15.20 9.04
N VAL A 50 6.37 15.63 9.53
CA VAL A 50 5.19 14.78 9.64
C VAL A 50 4.74 14.34 8.26
N ALA A 51 4.52 15.27 7.32
CA ALA A 51 4.12 14.97 5.96
C ALA A 51 5.09 14.01 5.25
N ALA A 52 6.41 14.23 5.38
CA ALA A 52 7.43 13.36 4.84
C ALA A 52 7.39 11.94 5.44
N SER A 53 7.25 11.81 6.77
CA SER A 53 7.16 10.51 7.44
C SER A 53 5.92 9.71 7.03
N VAL A 54 4.81 10.40 6.80
CA VAL A 54 3.52 9.85 6.36
C VAL A 54 3.63 9.34 4.93
N LEU A 55 4.16 10.17 4.02
CA LEU A 55 4.42 9.80 2.63
C LEU A 55 5.39 8.61 2.53
N MET A 56 6.50 8.65 3.28
CA MET A 56 7.46 7.55 3.31
C MET A 56 6.80 6.25 3.78
N THR A 57 6.03 6.29 4.87
CA THR A 57 5.37 5.10 5.39
C THR A 57 4.37 4.53 4.38
N PHE A 58 3.54 5.39 3.79
CA PHE A 58 2.56 4.98 2.78
C PHE A 58 3.22 4.27 1.59
N PHE A 59 4.23 4.89 0.98
CA PHE A 59 4.91 4.32 -0.18
C PHE A 59 5.79 3.12 0.16
N SER A 60 6.39 3.08 1.35
CA SER A 60 7.20 1.95 1.80
C SER A 60 6.39 0.66 1.94
N LEU A 61 5.09 0.75 2.21
CA LEU A 61 4.19 -0.40 2.30
C LEU A 61 3.51 -0.68 0.95
N LEU A 62 3.08 0.37 0.25
CA LEU A 62 2.36 0.23 -1.01
C LEU A 62 3.23 -0.39 -2.11
N ILE A 63 4.45 0.11 -2.31
CA ILE A 63 5.31 -0.31 -3.43
C ILE A 63 5.65 -1.82 -3.34
N PRO A 64 6.12 -2.34 -2.20
CA PRO A 64 6.40 -3.78 -2.08
C PRO A 64 5.14 -4.64 -2.20
N ALA A 65 4.01 -4.21 -1.62
CA ALA A 65 2.77 -4.97 -1.68
C ALA A 65 2.25 -5.10 -3.13
N VAL A 66 2.25 -3.99 -3.88
CA VAL A 66 1.88 -4.00 -5.31
C VAL A 66 2.86 -4.81 -6.14
N ALA A 67 4.17 -4.71 -5.86
CA ALA A 67 5.19 -5.51 -6.55
C ALA A 67 4.98 -7.02 -6.30
N LEU A 68 4.71 -7.43 -5.07
CA LEU A 68 4.38 -8.82 -4.70
C LEU A 68 3.11 -9.30 -5.43
N CYS A 69 2.03 -8.51 -5.43
CA CYS A 69 0.81 -8.83 -6.19
C CYS A 69 1.11 -9.02 -7.69
N GLY A 70 1.97 -8.16 -8.26
CA GLY A 70 2.40 -8.28 -9.65
C GLY A 70 3.15 -9.58 -9.93
N VAL A 71 4.15 -9.92 -9.10
CA VAL A 71 4.95 -11.17 -9.24
C VAL A 71 4.06 -12.40 -9.16
N VAL A 72 3.17 -12.47 -8.15
CA VAL A 72 2.25 -13.61 -7.98
C VAL A 72 1.41 -13.84 -9.23
N ILE A 73 0.97 -12.77 -9.88
CA ILE A 73 0.08 -12.88 -11.05
C ILE A 73 0.84 -13.27 -12.31
N VAL A 74 2.05 -12.76 -12.50
CA VAL A 74 2.92 -13.24 -13.60
C VAL A 74 3.18 -14.74 -13.46
N ILE A 75 3.40 -15.21 -12.23
CA ILE A 75 3.60 -16.64 -11.95
C ILE A 75 2.32 -17.44 -12.24
N VAL A 76 1.16 -17.03 -11.70
CA VAL A 76 -0.12 -17.73 -11.90
C VAL A 76 -0.53 -17.74 -13.37
N ASP A 77 -0.42 -16.60 -14.06
CA ASP A 77 -0.74 -16.49 -15.48
C ASP A 77 0.21 -17.38 -16.31
N GLY A 78 1.50 -17.41 -15.98
CA GLY A 78 2.49 -18.28 -16.60
C GLY A 78 2.19 -19.78 -16.42
N TYR A 79 1.75 -20.21 -15.24
CA TYR A 79 1.33 -21.59 -14.99
C TYR A 79 0.05 -21.95 -15.74
N THR A 80 -0.96 -21.07 -15.72
CA THR A 80 -2.25 -21.34 -16.40
C THR A 80 -2.09 -21.47 -17.91
N ARG A 81 -1.13 -20.79 -18.53
CA ARG A 81 -0.85 -20.91 -19.98
C ARG A 81 -0.05 -22.15 -20.36
N LYS A 82 0.64 -22.80 -19.41
CA LYS A 82 1.41 -24.04 -19.66
C LYS A 82 0.60 -25.30 -19.42
N ALA A 83 -0.53 -25.19 -18.73
CA ALA A 83 -1.38 -26.32 -18.33
C ALA A 83 -2.51 -26.63 -19.34
N GLY A 84 -2.61 -25.90 -20.44
CA GLY A 84 -3.52 -26.15 -21.56
C GLY A 84 -2.76 -26.17 -22.88
#